data_AF-A0A7S2HPL9-F1
#
_entry.id   AF-A0A7S2HPL9-F1
#
_cell.length_a   1.000
_cell.length_b   1.000
_cell.length_c   1.000
_cell.angle_alpha   90.00
_cell.angle_beta   90.00
_cell.angle_gamma   90.00
#
_symmetry.space_group_name_H-M   'P 1'
#
loop_
_entity.id
_entity.type
_entity.pdbx_description
1 polymer ?
#
loop_
_entity_poly.entity_id
_entity_poly.type
_entity_poly.pdbx_seq_one_letter_code
_entity_poly.pdbx_strand_id
1 'polypeptide(L)'
;GIVTTLDLTPPSITIDLVTSGETTIVVTLRLDETGTAWCQAVRKGFDVPTILEILDTNFYNTYTYTTGTDTVNVTLTGYDRPKNADNSYLTPLVLGTDYDVYCYADDDLCQGCKVTNGVSSAHVQSTKT
;
A
#
# COMPACT_ATOMS: atom_id res chain seq x y z
N GLY A 1 26.36 6.10 -25.73
CA GLY A 1 25.34 5.45 -24.87
C GLY A 1 24.82 6.50 -23.93
N ILE A 2 23.51 6.58 -23.77
CA ILE A 2 22.90 7.48 -22.79
C ILE A 2 23.25 6.91 -21.42
N VAL A 3 23.88 7.71 -20.55
CA VAL A 3 24.12 7.33 -19.16
C VAL A 3 22.85 7.68 -18.40
N THR A 4 22.02 6.69 -18.11
CA THR A 4 20.89 6.83 -17.19
C THR A 4 21.42 6.66 -15.77
N THR A 5 21.25 7.67 -14.93
CA THR A 5 21.46 7.53 -13.48
C THR A 5 20.38 6.60 -12.93
N LEU A 6 20.76 5.71 -12.01
CA LEU A 6 19.79 4.90 -11.29
C LEU A 6 18.85 5.83 -10.53
N ASP A 7 17.55 5.75 -10.82
CA ASP A 7 16.55 6.43 -10.01
C ASP A 7 16.40 5.68 -8.68
N LEU A 8 16.33 6.47 -7.62
CA LEU A 8 16.24 6.03 -6.24
C LEU A 8 15.17 6.84 -5.51
N THR A 9 14.39 7.68 -6.19
CA THR A 9 13.26 8.35 -5.55
C THR A 9 12.17 7.33 -5.25
N PRO A 10 11.58 7.33 -4.04
CA PRO A 10 10.43 6.48 -3.76
C PRO A 10 9.18 7.00 -4.49
N PRO A 11 8.22 6.12 -4.79
CA PRO A 11 7.01 6.49 -5.53
C PRO A 11 6.12 7.39 -4.67
N SER A 12 5.52 8.41 -5.26
CA SER A 12 4.48 9.21 -4.60
C SER A 12 3.13 8.51 -4.71
N ILE A 13 2.49 8.25 -3.56
CA ILE A 13 1.16 7.63 -3.52
C ILE A 13 0.09 8.72 -3.52
N THR A 14 -0.87 8.63 -4.45
CA THR A 14 -2.11 9.42 -4.42
C THR A 14 -3.30 8.50 -4.23
N ILE A 15 -4.09 8.70 -3.18
CA ILE A 15 -5.34 7.96 -2.98
C ILE A 15 -6.48 8.69 -3.71
N ASP A 16 -7.06 8.06 -4.72
CA ASP A 16 -8.16 8.64 -5.50
C ASP A 16 -9.51 8.33 -4.87
N LEU A 17 -9.71 7.09 -4.42
CA LEU A 17 -10.98 6.62 -3.87
C LEU A 17 -10.77 5.46 -2.91
N VAL A 18 -11.53 5.46 -1.81
CA VAL A 18 -11.68 4.29 -0.94
C VAL A 18 -13.15 3.89 -0.92
N THR A 19 -13.43 2.65 -1.28
CA THR A 19 -14.79 2.09 -1.25
C THR A 19 -14.84 0.93 -0.27
N SER A 20 -15.83 0.91 0.61
CA SER A 20 -16.07 -0.19 1.56
C SER A 20 -17.34 -0.96 1.20
N GLY A 21 -17.23 -2.28 1.13
CA GLY A 21 -18.36 -3.23 1.14
C GLY A 21 -18.52 -3.88 2.52
N GLU A 22 -19.38 -4.89 2.61
CA GLU A 22 -19.65 -5.59 3.88
C GLU A 22 -18.44 -6.36 4.42
N THR A 23 -17.62 -6.90 3.52
CA THR A 23 -16.47 -7.77 3.84
C THR A 23 -15.20 -7.37 3.09
N THR A 24 -15.21 -6.22 2.41
CA THR A 24 -14.12 -5.78 1.55
C THR A 24 -13.91 -4.27 1.65
N ILE A 25 -12.66 -3.83 1.55
CA ILE A 25 -12.30 -2.43 1.30
C ILE A 25 -11.47 -2.43 0.02
N VAL A 26 -11.82 -1.57 -0.93
CA VAL A 26 -11.07 -1.38 -2.17
C VAL A 26 -10.48 0.02 -2.15
N VAL A 27 -9.16 0.08 -2.19
CA VAL A 27 -8.40 1.33 -2.29
C VAL A 27 -7.96 1.49 -3.72
N THR A 28 -8.44 2.55 -4.37
CA THR A 28 -7.99 2.98 -5.68
C THR A 28 -6.95 4.07 -5.47
N LEU A 29 -5.71 3.77 -5.87
CA LEU A 29 -4.57 4.67 -5.73
C LEU A 29 -3.80 4.80 -7.05
N ARG A 30 -2.94 5.81 -7.11
CA ARG A 30 -2.05 6.08 -8.24
C ARG A 30 -0.62 6.24 -7.72
N LEU A 31 0.32 5.73 -8.50
CA LEU A 31 1.75 6.01 -8.33
C LEU A 31 2.23 6.86 -9.52
N ASP A 32 3.22 7.71 -9.28
CA ASP A 32 3.89 8.51 -10.30
C ASP A 32 5.01 7.75 -11.05
N GLU A 33 5.27 6.50 -10.65
CA GLU A 33 6.22 5.58 -11.28
C GLU A 33 5.76 4.12 -11.16
N THR A 34 6.46 3.20 -11.84
CA THR A 34 6.12 1.76 -11.81
C THR A 34 6.56 1.17 -10.49
N GLY A 35 5.65 0.50 -9.79
CA GLY A 35 5.91 0.00 -8.45
C GLY A 35 4.88 -0.99 -7.97
N THR A 36 5.04 -1.43 -6.73
CA THR A 36 4.06 -2.27 -6.04
C THR A 36 3.49 -1.49 -4.87
N ALA A 37 2.17 -1.51 -4.70
CA ALA A 37 1.49 -0.87 -3.58
C ALA A 37 0.87 -1.93 -2.66
N TRP A 38 1.08 -1.76 -1.37
CA TRP A 38 0.48 -2.53 -0.28
C TRP A 38 -0.42 -1.61 0.54
N CYS A 39 -1.53 -2.13 1.05
CA CYS A 39 -2.39 -1.36 1.95
C CYS A 39 -2.84 -2.22 3.13
N GLN A 40 -3.00 -1.57 4.28
CA GLN A 40 -3.55 -2.18 5.49
C GLN A 40 -4.68 -1.31 6.05
N ALA A 41 -5.80 -1.96 6.36
CA ALA A 41 -6.87 -1.36 7.15
C ALA A 41 -6.58 -1.58 8.64
N VAL A 42 -6.74 -0.54 9.43
CA VAL A 42 -6.75 -0.60 10.90
C VAL A 42 -8.01 0.08 11.40
N ARG A 43 -8.48 -0.29 12.60
CA ARG A 43 -9.68 0.35 13.16
C ARG A 43 -9.44 1.85 13.34
N LYS A 44 -10.46 2.65 13.08
CA LYS A 44 -10.35 4.11 13.18
C LYS A 44 -9.90 4.53 14.58
N GLY A 45 -8.85 5.35 14.62
CA GLY A 45 -8.27 5.86 15.87
C GLY A 45 -7.35 4.89 16.62
N PHE A 46 -6.99 3.76 16.02
CA PHE A 46 -5.92 2.88 16.51
C PHE A 46 -4.54 3.35 16.03
N ASP A 47 -3.50 2.72 16.57
CA ASP A 47 -2.12 3.01 16.21
C ASP A 47 -1.86 2.80 14.71
N VAL A 48 -1.04 3.67 14.15
CA VAL A 48 -0.60 3.59 12.75
C VAL A 48 0.26 2.33 12.58
N PRO A 49 0.00 1.49 11.57
CA PRO A 49 0.82 0.32 11.31
C PRO A 49 2.23 0.73 10.83
N THR A 50 3.22 -0.06 11.21
CA THR A 50 4.58 0.04 10.67
C THR A 50 4.62 -0.47 9.23
N ILE A 51 5.65 -0.06 8.47
CA ILE A 51 5.84 -0.53 7.08
C ILE A 51 5.88 -2.06 7.01
N LEU A 52 6.58 -2.70 7.96
CA LEU A 52 6.67 -4.16 8.01
C LEU A 52 5.32 -4.83 8.26
N GLU A 53 4.45 -4.23 9.06
CA GLU A 53 3.09 -4.75 9.28
C GLU A 53 2.26 -4.64 8.00
N ILE A 54 2.35 -3.52 7.27
CA ILE A 54 1.66 -3.33 5.98
C ILE A 54 2.12 -4.37 4.95
N LEU A 55 3.42 -4.55 4.81
CA LEU A 55 4.01 -5.53 3.89
C LEU A 55 3.60 -6.97 4.25
N ASP A 56 3.44 -7.25 5.53
CA ASP A 56 3.06 -8.58 6.02
C ASP A 56 1.60 -8.92 5.67
N THR A 57 0.70 -7.94 5.53
CA THR A 57 -0.73 -8.19 5.21
C THR A 57 -0.97 -8.98 3.93
N ASN A 58 -0.01 -8.98 3.01
CA ASN A 58 -0.11 -9.59 1.69
C ASN A 58 -1.27 -9.03 0.83
N PHE A 59 -1.83 -7.87 1.19
CA PHE A 59 -2.75 -7.10 0.36
C PHE A 59 -1.97 -6.12 -0.50
N TYR A 60 -1.65 -6.55 -1.72
CA TYR A 60 -0.87 -5.73 -2.63
C TYR A 60 -1.36 -5.85 -4.06
N ASN A 61 -0.94 -4.89 -4.87
CA ASN A 61 -1.11 -4.97 -6.30
C ASN A 61 0.05 -4.23 -6.99
N THR A 62 0.45 -4.71 -8.16
CA THR A 62 1.50 -4.10 -8.96
C THR A 62 0.89 -3.01 -9.85
N TYR A 63 1.68 -1.99 -10.12
CA TYR A 63 1.28 -0.84 -10.93
C TYR A 63 2.35 -0.55 -11.97
N THR A 64 1.94 -0.48 -13.23
CA THR A 64 2.81 -0.10 -14.34
C THR A 64 2.47 1.31 -14.78
N TYR A 65 3.40 2.24 -14.57
CA TYR A 65 3.23 3.62 -14.96
C TYR A 65 3.33 3.78 -16.47
N THR A 66 2.28 4.28 -17.12
CA THR A 66 2.33 4.66 -18.54
C THR A 66 2.20 6.16 -18.75
N THR A 67 1.17 6.78 -18.18
CA THR A 67 0.81 8.19 -18.45
C THR A 67 0.38 8.98 -17.20
N GLY A 68 0.47 8.37 -16.02
CA GLY A 68 0.15 9.00 -14.73
C GLY A 68 -1.33 9.15 -14.42
N THR A 69 -2.22 8.73 -15.31
CA THR A 69 -3.69 8.63 -15.07
C THR A 69 -4.14 7.23 -14.70
N ASP A 70 -3.25 6.25 -14.79
CA ASP A 70 -3.57 4.86 -14.48
C ASP A 70 -3.78 4.71 -12.97
N THR A 71 -4.76 3.92 -12.58
CA THR A 71 -5.07 3.61 -11.18
C THR A 71 -4.83 2.14 -10.90
N VAL A 72 -4.39 1.83 -9.69
CA VAL A 72 -4.30 0.46 -9.16
C VAL A 72 -5.28 0.29 -8.01
N ASN A 73 -5.92 -0.88 -7.97
CA ASN A 73 -6.85 -1.25 -6.91
C ASN A 73 -6.19 -2.25 -5.95
N VAL A 74 -6.06 -1.88 -4.68
CA VAL A 74 -5.67 -2.80 -3.60
C VAL A 74 -6.93 -3.22 -2.86
N THR A 75 -7.20 -4.53 -2.85
CA THR A 75 -8.39 -5.10 -2.19
C THR A 75 -7.99 -5.69 -0.84
N LEU A 76 -8.59 -5.17 0.22
CA LEU A 76 -8.43 -5.65 1.59
C LEU A 76 -9.67 -6.45 1.98
N THR A 77 -9.47 -7.67 2.46
CA THR A 77 -10.54 -8.54 2.97
C THR A 77 -10.49 -8.70 4.50
N GLY A 78 -9.50 -8.08 5.13
CA GLY A 78 -9.32 -8.06 6.57
C GLY A 78 -8.76 -6.72 7.06
N TYR A 79 -8.79 -6.53 8.37
CA TYR A 79 -8.16 -5.40 9.04
C TYR A 79 -7.21 -5.93 10.09
N ASP A 80 -6.07 -5.27 10.28
CA ASP A 80 -5.12 -5.58 11.35
C ASP A 80 -4.61 -7.05 11.39
N ARG A 81 -3.34 -7.21 11.70
CA ARG A 81 -2.76 -8.53 11.86
C ARG A 81 -1.99 -8.61 13.16
N PRO A 82 -2.29 -9.60 14.03
CA PRO A 82 -1.53 -9.77 15.26
C PRO A 82 -0.04 -9.92 14.97
N LYS A 83 0.78 -9.26 15.78
CA LYS A 83 2.24 -9.36 15.67
C LYS A 83 2.67 -10.83 15.75
N ASN A 84 3.51 -11.24 14.79
CA ASN A 84 3.98 -12.62 14.64
C ASN A 84 2.91 -13.66 14.27
N ALA A 85 1.74 -13.24 13.77
CA ALA A 85 0.81 -14.18 13.16
C ALA A 85 1.39 -14.71 11.83
N ASP A 86 0.91 -15.86 11.37
CA ASP A 86 1.28 -16.44 10.06
C ASP A 86 0.77 -15.59 8.89
N ASN A 87 1.43 -15.64 7.72
CA ASN A 87 1.08 -14.86 6.52
C ASN A 87 -0.31 -15.13 5.95
N SER A 88 -0.92 -16.25 6.34
CA SER A 88 -2.31 -16.58 6.03
C SER A 88 -3.32 -16.08 7.07
N TYR A 89 -2.88 -15.56 8.21
CA TYR A 89 -3.78 -15.07 9.25
C TYR A 89 -4.43 -13.76 8.81
N LEU A 90 -5.75 -13.75 8.88
CA LEU A 90 -6.57 -12.63 8.46
C LEU A 90 -7.66 -12.39 9.49
N THR A 91 -7.70 -11.18 10.05
CA THR A 91 -8.82 -10.75 10.88
C THR A 91 -9.92 -10.20 9.95
N PRO A 92 -11.10 -10.82 9.88
CA PRO A 92 -12.14 -10.41 8.93
C PRO A 92 -12.71 -9.04 9.28
N LEU A 93 -13.03 -8.24 8.26
CA LEU A 93 -13.70 -6.94 8.45
C LEU A 93 -15.02 -7.08 9.20
N VAL A 94 -15.32 -6.10 10.05
CA VAL A 94 -16.52 -6.07 10.89
C VAL A 94 -17.47 -5.00 10.37
N LEU A 95 -18.70 -5.41 10.05
CA LEU A 95 -19.73 -4.51 9.55
C LEU A 95 -20.07 -3.40 10.57
N GLY A 96 -20.26 -2.17 10.08
CA GLY A 96 -20.55 -1.02 10.93
C GLY A 96 -19.35 -0.50 11.73
N THR A 97 -18.13 -0.96 11.42
CA THR A 97 -16.89 -0.45 12.01
C THR A 97 -16.19 0.47 11.02
N ASP A 98 -15.75 1.63 11.49
CA ASP A 98 -14.90 2.54 10.71
C ASP A 98 -13.44 2.07 10.72
N TYR A 99 -12.76 2.19 9.58
CA TYR A 99 -11.35 1.83 9.41
C TYR A 99 -10.56 3.00 8.82
N ASP A 100 -9.34 3.20 9.34
CA ASP A 100 -8.32 4.04 8.71
C ASP A 100 -7.49 3.12 7.79
N VAL A 101 -7.24 3.53 6.54
CA VAL A 101 -6.39 2.77 5.62
C VAL A 101 -5.04 3.45 5.43
N TYR A 102 -3.97 2.66 5.49
CA TYR A 102 -2.60 3.10 5.28
C TYR A 102 -1.98 2.31 4.14
N CYS A 103 -1.36 3.00 3.19
CA CYS A 103 -0.71 2.39 2.05
C CYS A 103 0.79 2.69 2.01
N TYR A 104 1.54 1.71 1.54
CA TYR A 104 2.96 1.74 1.29
C TYR A 104 3.20 1.35 -0.17
N ALA A 105 4.23 1.90 -0.79
CA ALA A 105 4.63 1.51 -2.13
C ALA A 105 6.15 1.43 -2.23
N ASP A 106 6.63 0.45 -3.00
CA ASP A 106 8.02 0.28 -3.43
C ASP A 106 8.13 0.51 -4.93
N ASP A 107 9.24 1.12 -5.34
CA ASP A 107 9.65 1.22 -6.73
C ASP A 107 10.08 -0.16 -7.29
N ASP A 108 9.57 -0.52 -8.48
CA ASP A 108 9.91 -1.76 -9.22
C ASP A 108 10.71 -1.48 -10.51
N LEU A 109 11.10 -0.22 -10.77
CA LEU A 109 11.90 0.17 -11.94
C LEU A 109 13.33 -0.37 -11.91
N CYS A 110 13.77 -0.99 -10.82
CA CYS A 110 15.02 -1.73 -10.80
C CYS A 110 14.85 -3.23 -10.47
N GLN A 111 14.56 -4.03 -11.51
CA GLN A 111 14.83 -5.47 -11.49
C GLN A 111 16.33 -5.73 -11.23
N GLY A 112 16.70 -5.97 -9.97
CA GLY A 112 18.05 -6.37 -9.55
C GLY A 112 18.84 -5.33 -8.74
N CYS A 113 18.27 -4.18 -8.40
CA CYS A 113 18.88 -3.29 -7.41
C CYS A 113 18.67 -3.85 -6.00
N LYS A 114 19.72 -3.82 -5.18
CA LYS A 114 19.66 -4.26 -3.78
C LYS A 114 18.94 -3.28 -2.85
N VAL A 115 18.45 -2.17 -3.39
CA VAL A 115 17.71 -1.12 -2.66
C VAL A 115 16.40 -0.87 -3.41
N THR A 116 15.30 -1.38 -2.87
CA THR A 116 13.97 -0.86 -3.17
C THR A 116 13.76 0.30 -2.22
N ASN A 117 13.65 1.52 -2.75
CA ASN A 117 13.34 2.69 -1.95
C ASN A 117 11.83 2.82 -1.88
N GLY A 118 11.24 2.32 -0.81
CA GLY A 118 9.83 2.56 -0.57
C GLY A 118 9.55 3.82 0.20
N VAL A 119 8.26 4.16 0.25
CA VAL A 119 7.78 5.36 0.90
C VAL A 119 8.11 5.38 2.39
N SER A 120 8.52 6.55 2.90
CA SER A 120 8.83 6.69 4.32
C SER A 120 7.60 6.47 5.21
N SER A 121 7.81 6.13 6.50
CA SER A 121 6.71 5.98 7.47
C SER A 121 5.88 7.26 7.67
N ALA A 122 6.46 8.44 7.40
CA ALA A 122 5.74 9.70 7.38
C ALA A 122 4.81 9.81 6.15
N HIS A 123 5.23 9.28 5.00
CA HIS A 123 4.40 9.23 3.80
C HIS A 123 3.26 8.23 3.95
N VAL A 124 3.52 7.05 4.55
CA VAL A 124 2.45 6.10 4.95
C VAL A 124 1.39 6.79 5.81
N GLN A 125 1.80 7.56 6.84
CA GLN A 125 0.86 8.32 7.67
C GLN A 125 0.01 9.33 6.88
N SER A 126 0.58 9.93 5.83
CA SER A 126 -0.15 10.87 4.98
C SER A 126 -1.20 10.22 4.08
N THR A 127 -1.12 8.90 3.86
CA THR A 127 -2.12 8.14 3.10
C THR A 127 -3.39 7.79 3.88
N LYS A 128 -3.45 8.18 5.17
CA LYS A 128 -4.62 7.96 6.01
C LYS A 128 -5.88 8.50 5.33
N THR A 129 -6.91 7.67 5.30
CA THR A 129 -8.26 7.99 4.79
C THR A 129 -9.30 7.94 5.89
#